data_AF-A0AAN6NCM6-F1
#
_entry.id   AF-A0AAN6NCM6-F1
#
_cell.length_a   1.000
_cell.length_b   1.000
_cell.length_c   1.000
_cell.angle_alpha   90.00
_cell.angle_beta   90.00
_cell.angle_gamma   90.00
#
_symmetry.space_group_name_H-M   'P 1'
#
loop_
_entity.id
_entity.type
_entity.pdbx_description
1 polymer ?
#
loop_
_entity_poly.entity_id
_entity_poly.type
_entity_poly.pdbx_seq_one_letter_code
_entity_poly.pdbx_strand_id
1 'polypeptide(L)'
;LQSYIAPIFPQWVLPKTIILKTQKDNWEEEFEKEKQMYTRLRALQGHTIPICYREATYQGRRALMLVDIGGALLSADSSLARSTDDVKRMIDDAFRQITRLGVRYNDIKLDNFHIVTDGAGERVMILNLESV
;
A
#
# COMPACT_ATOMS: atom_id res chain seq x y z
N LEU A 1 -1.15 -22.76 9.41
CA LEU A 1 0.28 -22.91 9.82
C LEU A 1 0.94 -21.57 10.16
N GLN A 2 0.90 -20.55 9.28
CA GLN A 2 1.45 -19.20 9.57
C GLN A 2 0.94 -18.55 10.87
N SER A 3 -0.34 -18.72 11.22
CA SER A 3 -0.97 -18.11 12.41
C SER A 3 -0.43 -18.62 13.76
N TYR A 4 0.16 -19.81 13.83
CA TYR A 4 0.64 -20.39 15.10
C TYR A 4 2.14 -20.15 15.36
N ILE A 5 2.91 -19.84 14.30
CA ILE A 5 4.37 -19.67 14.38
C ILE A 5 4.74 -18.20 14.64
N ALA A 6 3.92 -17.25 14.19
CA ALA A 6 4.15 -15.82 14.34
C ALA A 6 4.42 -15.32 15.77
N PRO A 7 3.79 -15.86 16.83
CA PRO A 7 4.08 -15.43 18.20
C PRO A 7 5.42 -15.97 18.74
N ILE A 8 5.91 -17.09 18.19
CA ILE A 8 7.04 -17.85 18.75
C ILE A 8 8.35 -17.47 18.05
N PHE A 9 8.29 -17.14 16.75
CA PHE A 9 9.44 -16.71 15.97
C PHE A 9 9.08 -15.49 15.12
N PRO A 10 8.93 -14.29 15.71
CA PRO A 10 8.55 -13.09 14.97
C PRO A 10 9.52 -12.78 13.83
N GLN A 11 10.81 -13.08 14.02
CA GLN A 11 11.86 -12.93 13.00
C GLN A 11 11.67 -13.80 11.75
N TRP A 12 10.82 -14.83 11.79
CA TRP A 12 10.54 -15.71 10.63
C TRP A 12 9.33 -15.23 9.82
N VAL A 13 8.58 -14.27 10.36
CA VAL A 13 7.31 -13.80 9.78
C VAL A 13 7.37 -12.32 9.43
N LEU A 14 8.34 -11.58 9.98
CA LEU A 14 8.56 -10.18 9.62
C LEU A 14 9.24 -10.08 8.24
N PRO A 15 8.78 -9.15 7.39
CA PRO A 15 9.42 -8.88 6.11
C PRO A 15 10.83 -8.32 6.37
N LYS A 16 11.70 -8.44 5.36
CA LYS A 16 13.07 -7.92 5.44
C LYS A 16 13.12 -6.41 5.70
N THR A 17 12.14 -5.68 5.17
CA THR A 17 12.02 -4.23 5.30
C THR A 17 10.60 -3.84 5.68
N ILE A 18 10.48 -2.87 6.58
CA ILE A 18 9.22 -2.30 7.04
C ILE A 18 9.30 -0.79 6.84
N ILE A 19 8.20 -0.20 6.37
CA ILE A 19 8.02 1.24 6.25
C ILE A 19 7.17 1.74 7.40
N LEU A 20 7.61 2.80 8.07
CA LEU A 20 6.86 3.50 9.11
C LEU A 20 6.29 4.79 8.54
N LYS A 21 5.00 4.77 8.16
CA LYS A 21 4.29 5.97 7.72
C LYS A 21 3.83 6.75 8.96
N THR A 22 4.62 7.75 9.36
CA THR A 22 4.40 8.53 10.58
C THR A 22 3.33 9.60 10.37
N GLN A 23 2.49 9.83 11.38
CA GLN A 23 1.50 10.91 11.39
C GLN A 23 2.17 12.28 11.25
N LYS A 24 1.64 13.11 10.36
CA LYS A 24 2.03 14.53 10.21
C LYS A 24 1.37 15.38 11.31
N ASP A 25 1.93 16.55 11.58
CA ASP A 25 1.37 17.47 12.57
C ASP A 25 0.00 18.00 12.10
N ASN A 26 -1.02 17.91 12.96
CA ASN A 26 -2.41 18.31 12.69
C ASN A 26 -3.12 17.49 11.58
N TRP A 27 -2.75 16.22 11.40
CA TRP A 27 -3.31 15.30 10.39
C TRP A 27 -3.94 14.05 11.04
N GLU A 28 -4.52 14.22 12.23
CA GLU A 28 -5.11 13.12 13.01
C GLU A 28 -6.26 12.45 12.26
N GLU A 29 -7.10 13.23 11.58
CA GLU A 29 -8.25 12.71 10.83
C GLU A 29 -7.82 11.89 9.61
N GLU A 30 -6.83 12.38 8.85
CA GLU A 30 -6.27 11.72 7.68
C GLU A 30 -5.61 10.39 8.08
N PHE A 31 -4.89 10.39 9.20
CA PHE A 31 -4.28 9.18 9.73
C PHE A 31 -5.32 8.13 10.14
N GLU A 32 -6.42 8.55 10.80
CA GLU A 32 -7.51 7.64 11.13
C GLU A 32 -8.24 7.13 9.88
N LYS A 33 -8.50 8.00 8.90
CA LYS A 33 -9.11 7.62 7.62
C LYS A 33 -8.27 6.55 6.92
N GLU A 34 -6.97 6.77 6.80
CA GLU A 34 -6.06 5.80 6.17
C GLU A 34 -6.03 4.46 6.93
N LYS A 35 -5.93 4.50 8.27
CA LYS A 35 -5.97 3.30 9.12
C LYS A 35 -7.28 2.51 8.94
N GLN A 36 -8.41 3.19 8.90
CA GLN A 36 -9.71 2.57 8.63
C GLN A 36 -9.76 1.98 7.23
N MET A 37 -9.14 2.64 6.24
CA MET A 37 -9.11 2.17 4.87
C MET A 37 -8.31 0.87 4.71
N TYR A 38 -7.18 0.72 5.41
CA TYR A 38 -6.47 -0.57 5.47
C TYR A 38 -7.34 -1.68 6.07
N THR A 39 -8.20 -1.36 7.03
CA THR A 39 -9.13 -2.33 7.61
C THR A 39 -10.23 -2.70 6.62
N ARG A 40 -10.82 -1.70 5.94
CA ARG A 40 -11.90 -1.89 4.95
C ARG A 40 -11.43 -2.64 3.70
N LEU A 41 -10.22 -2.33 3.23
CA LEU A 41 -9.60 -2.92 2.03
C LEU A 41 -8.71 -4.13 2.36
N ARG A 42 -8.96 -4.81 3.49
CA ARG A 42 -8.15 -5.96 3.94
C ARG A 42 -7.96 -7.03 2.85
N ALA A 43 -8.97 -7.27 2.03
CA ALA A 43 -8.92 -8.25 0.94
C ALA A 43 -7.95 -7.89 -0.19
N LEU A 44 -7.53 -6.62 -0.30
CA LEU A 44 -6.64 -6.11 -1.34
C LEU A 44 -5.19 -5.96 -0.86
N GLN A 45 -4.93 -6.15 0.43
CA GLN A 45 -3.58 -6.01 1.00
C GLN A 45 -2.62 -7.06 0.43
N GLY A 46 -1.41 -6.61 0.07
CA GLY A 46 -0.37 -7.42 -0.58
C GLY A 46 -0.54 -7.59 -2.08
N HIS A 47 -1.67 -7.12 -2.64
CA HIS A 47 -1.94 -7.20 -4.06
C HIS A 47 -2.14 -5.81 -4.69
N THR A 48 -3.17 -5.06 -4.29
CA THR A 48 -3.48 -3.72 -4.82
C THR A 48 -3.04 -2.61 -3.89
N ILE A 49 -2.94 -2.89 -2.59
CA ILE A 49 -2.43 -1.95 -1.58
C ILE A 49 -1.38 -2.64 -0.70
N PRO A 50 -0.48 -1.90 -0.05
CA PRO A 50 0.49 -2.48 0.88
C PRO A 50 -0.18 -3.27 2.00
N ILE A 51 0.55 -4.24 2.55
CA ILE A 51 0.14 -4.90 3.78
C ILE A 51 0.42 -3.92 4.93
N CYS A 52 -0.62 -3.56 5.67
CA CYS A 52 -0.53 -2.83 6.93
C CYS A 52 -0.70 -3.82 8.07
N TYR A 53 0.33 -3.99 8.88
CA TYR A 53 0.26 -4.85 10.05
C TYR A 53 -0.66 -4.20 11.10
N ARG A 54 -0.20 -3.09 11.67
CA ARG A 54 -0.87 -2.32 12.74
C ARG A 54 -0.29 -0.91 12.84
N GLU A 55 -0.93 -0.11 13.67
CA GLU A 55 -0.34 1.09 14.23
C GLU A 55 0.82 0.75 15.18
N ALA A 56 1.85 1.59 15.17
CA ALA A 56 3.02 1.57 16.03
C ALA A 56 3.33 2.99 16.53
N THR A 57 4.25 3.09 17.48
CA THR A 57 4.80 4.37 17.94
C THR A 57 6.25 4.50 17.49
N TYR A 58 6.58 5.60 16.84
CA TYR A 58 7.93 5.92 16.39
C TYR A 58 8.28 7.35 16.82
N GLN A 59 9.35 7.50 17.60
CA GLN A 59 9.80 8.81 18.12
C GLN A 59 8.68 9.63 18.80
N GLY A 60 7.83 8.96 19.58
CA GLY A 60 6.71 9.59 20.29
C GLY A 60 5.51 9.95 19.40
N ARG A 61 5.54 9.61 18.10
CA ARG A 61 4.46 9.84 17.15
C ARG A 61 3.81 8.52 16.73
N ARG A 62 2.54 8.61 16.33
CA ARG A 62 1.80 7.48 15.77
C ARG A 62 2.31 7.18 14.36
N ALA A 63 2.39 5.91 14.00
CA ALA A 63 2.83 5.48 12.67
C ALA A 63 2.08 4.22 12.23
N LEU A 64 1.85 4.06 10.93
CA LEU A 64 1.39 2.80 10.36
C LEU A 64 2.59 1.95 9.93
N MET A 65 2.57 0.68 10.32
CA MET A 65 3.61 -0.28 10.00
C MET A 65 3.26 -1.05 8.73
N LEU A 66 3.90 -0.69 7.62
CA LEU A 66 3.64 -1.21 6.29
C LEU A 66 4.77 -2.14 5.82
N VAL A 67 4.43 -3.19 5.08
CA VAL A 67 5.41 -3.98 4.34
C VAL A 67 5.97 -3.12 3.20
N ASP A 68 7.28 -3.09 3.06
CA ASP A 68 7.92 -2.52 1.87
C ASP A 68 7.54 -3.34 0.63
N ILE A 69 6.89 -2.68 -0.33
CA ILE A 69 6.42 -3.31 -1.57
C ILE A 69 7.48 -3.30 -2.67
N GLY A 70 8.60 -2.60 -2.48
CA GLY A 70 9.59 -2.35 -3.51
C GLY A 70 9.00 -1.64 -4.73
N GLY A 71 9.48 -2.04 -5.91
CA GLY A 71 9.05 -1.46 -7.18
C GLY A 71 9.55 -0.03 -7.38
N ALA A 72 8.95 0.66 -8.35
CA ALA A 72 9.28 2.03 -8.71
C ALA A 72 8.02 2.92 -8.73
N LEU A 73 8.18 4.19 -8.35
CA LEU A 73 7.13 5.20 -8.54
C LEU A 73 6.85 5.34 -10.03
N LEU A 74 5.57 5.40 -10.39
CA LEU A 74 5.16 5.75 -11.76
C LEU A 74 5.73 7.09 -12.22
N SER A 75 5.89 8.05 -11.31
CA SER A 75 6.41 9.39 -11.64
C SER A 75 7.93 9.47 -11.77
N ALA A 76 8.67 8.51 -11.23
CA ALA A 76 10.13 8.59 -11.12
C ALA A 76 10.86 7.81 -12.23
N ASP A 77 10.17 6.88 -12.89
CA ASP A 77 10.83 5.88 -13.71
C ASP A 77 10.66 6.15 -15.21
N SER A 78 11.52 7.05 -15.71
CA SER A 78 11.70 7.36 -17.13
C SER A 78 12.31 6.21 -17.94
N SER A 79 12.76 5.14 -17.27
CA SER A 79 13.36 3.96 -17.91
C SER A 79 12.33 2.88 -18.27
N LEU A 80 11.08 3.05 -17.83
CA LEU A 80 9.97 2.22 -18.22
C LEU A 80 9.60 2.54 -19.67
N ALA A 81 10.18 1.80 -20.60
CA ALA A 81 9.71 1.69 -21.97
C ALA A 81 8.35 0.95 -22.03
N ARG A 82 7.37 1.37 -21.21
CA ARG A 82 6.00 0.85 -21.22
C ARG A 82 5.12 1.74 -22.08
N SER A 83 4.19 1.10 -22.78
CA SER A 83 3.15 1.85 -23.45
C SER A 83 2.25 2.53 -22.40
N THR A 84 1.76 3.72 -22.73
CA THR A 84 0.75 4.42 -21.93
C THR A 84 -0.48 3.54 -21.71
N ASP A 85 -0.84 2.71 -22.69
CA ASP A 85 -1.99 1.81 -22.64
C ASP A 85 -1.82 0.71 -21.59
N ASP A 86 -0.62 0.14 -21.45
CA ASP A 86 -0.34 -0.88 -20.43
C ASP A 86 -0.43 -0.28 -19.02
N VAL A 87 0.15 0.90 -18.81
CA VAL A 87 0.09 1.61 -17.52
C VAL A 87 -1.36 1.96 -17.18
N LYS A 88 -2.12 2.47 -18.15
CA LYS A 88 -3.53 2.79 -17.97
C LYS A 88 -4.35 1.56 -17.60
N ARG A 89 -4.14 0.43 -18.29
CA ARG A 89 -4.82 -0.84 -17.96
C ARG A 89 -4.54 -1.27 -16.53
N MET A 90 -3.29 -1.18 -16.08
CA MET A 90 -2.90 -1.55 -14.71
C MET A 90 -3.55 -0.64 -13.65
N ILE A 91 -3.60 0.67 -13.90
CA ILE A 91 -4.29 1.63 -13.03
C ILE A 91 -5.79 1.34 -12.99
N ASP A 92 -6.42 1.11 -14.15
CA ASP A 92 -7.85 0.79 -14.25
C ASP A 92 -8.19 -0.49 -13.49
N ASP A 93 -7.34 -1.52 -13.59
CA ASP A 93 -7.54 -2.76 -12.85
C ASP A 93 -7.37 -2.58 -11.33
N ALA A 94 -6.43 -1.73 -10.88
CA ALA A 94 -6.32 -1.37 -9.47
C ALA A 94 -7.57 -0.64 -8.97
N PHE A 95 -8.10 0.33 -9.72
CA PHE A 95 -9.33 1.04 -9.37
C PHE A 95 -10.57 0.17 -9.38
N ARG A 96 -10.68 -0.75 -10.34
CA ARG A 96 -11.78 -1.73 -10.37
C ARG A 96 -11.80 -2.58 -9.10
N GLN A 97 -10.64 -2.98 -8.60
CA GLN A 97 -10.54 -3.77 -7.37
C GLN A 97 -11.02 -2.99 -6.14
N ILE A 98 -10.61 -1.72 -6.00
CA ILE A 98 -11.09 -0.85 -4.91
C ILE A 98 -12.60 -0.57 -5.04
N THR A 99 -13.07 -0.29 -6.25
CA THR A 99 -14.49 0.04 -6.52
C THR A 99 -15.41 -1.15 -6.21
N ARG A 100 -14.96 -2.39 -6.45
CA ARG A 100 -15.70 -3.61 -6.08
C ARG A 100 -15.97 -3.73 -4.58
N LEU A 101 -15.19 -3.05 -3.74
CA LEU A 101 -15.40 -2.97 -2.29
C LEU A 101 -16.21 -1.72 -1.87
N GLY A 102 -16.84 -1.03 -2.84
CA GLY A 102 -17.69 0.14 -2.62
C GLY A 102 -16.92 1.39 -2.18
N VAL A 103 -15.64 1.47 -2.56
CA VAL A 103 -14.72 2.55 -2.20
C VAL A 103 -14.38 3.36 -3.45
N ARG A 104 -14.43 4.69 -3.36
CA ARG A 104 -14.13 5.59 -4.49
C ARG A 104 -12.83 6.32 -4.23
N TYR A 105 -11.77 5.92 -4.93
CA TYR A 105 -10.49 6.62 -4.82
C TYR A 105 -10.50 7.96 -5.54
N ASN A 106 -10.14 9.05 -4.84
CA ASN A 106 -10.23 10.41 -5.39
C ASN A 106 -8.87 11.09 -5.58
N ASP A 107 -7.77 10.59 -5.00
CA ASP A 107 -6.44 11.21 -5.09
C ASP A 107 -5.59 10.61 -6.20
N ILE A 108 -5.99 10.89 -7.45
CA ILE A 108 -5.32 10.40 -8.66
C ILE A 108 -4.05 11.23 -8.93
N LYS A 109 -3.00 10.99 -8.15
CA LYS A 109 -1.65 11.52 -8.39
C LYS A 109 -0.70 10.38 -8.67
N LEU A 110 0.16 10.54 -9.68
CA LEU A 110 1.06 9.48 -10.16
C LEU A 110 2.06 9.01 -9.10
N ASP A 111 2.37 9.83 -8.10
CA ASP A 111 3.23 9.49 -6.97
C ASP A 111 2.57 8.54 -5.95
N ASN A 112 1.24 8.39 -5.97
CA ASN A 112 0.52 7.43 -5.14
C ASN A 112 0.58 5.99 -5.68
N PHE A 113 1.14 5.79 -6.87
CA PHE A 113 1.15 4.50 -7.55
C PHE A 113 2.57 3.97 -7.73
N HIS A 114 2.78 2.75 -7.28
CA HIS A 114 3.99 1.98 -7.55
C HIS A 114 3.72 0.89 -8.56
N ILE A 115 4.64 0.68 -9.49
CA ILE A 115 4.67 -0.57 -10.26
C ILE A 115 5.53 -1.58 -9.51
N VAL A 116 4.93 -2.72 -9.21
CA VAL A 116 5.58 -3.85 -8.56
C VAL A 116 5.59 -5.03 -9.53
N THR A 117 6.78 -5.59 -9.74
CA THR A 117 7.00 -6.79 -10.56
C THR A 117 7.44 -7.92 -9.65
N ASP A 118 6.68 -9.02 -9.61
CA ASP A 118 7.04 -10.23 -8.88
C ASP A 118 6.71 -11.49 -9.70
N GLY A 119 6.76 -12.66 -9.06
CA GLY A 119 6.50 -13.95 -9.72
C GLY A 119 5.07 -14.09 -10.28
N ALA A 120 4.12 -13.23 -9.90
CA ALA A 120 2.77 -13.19 -10.45
C ALA A 120 2.64 -12.21 -11.64
N GLY A 121 3.73 -11.53 -12.00
CA GLY A 121 3.77 -10.52 -13.03
C GLY A 121 3.81 -9.11 -12.47
N GLU A 122 3.33 -8.17 -13.27
CA GLU A 122 3.44 -6.75 -13.00
C GLU A 122 2.08 -6.14 -12.67
N ARG A 123 2.06 -5.29 -11.65
CA ARG A 123 0.82 -4.62 -11.20
C ARG A 123 1.09 -3.26 -10.59
N VAL A 124 0.05 -2.46 -10.52
CA VAL A 124 0.04 -1.21 -9.75
C VAL A 124 -0.40 -1.51 -8.32
N MET A 125 0.37 -0.96 -7.36
CA MET A 125 -0.04 -0.82 -5.97
C MET A 125 -0.30 0.63 -5.62
N ILE A 126 -1.34 0.88 -4.84
CA ILE A 126 -1.78 2.21 -4.40
C ILE A 126 -1.30 2.42 -2.96
N LEU A 127 -0.50 3.47 -2.74
CA LEU A 127 0.16 3.73 -1.46
C LEU A 127 -0.63 4.62 -0.51
N ASN A 128 -1.22 5.70 -1.02
CA ASN A 128 -1.86 6.71 -0.16
C ASN A 128 -3.37 6.49 -0.10
N LEU A 129 -3.91 6.14 1.07
CA LEU A 129 -5.32 5.81 1.25
C LEU A 129 -6.07 6.80 2.16
N GLU A 130 -5.54 8.02 2.34
CA GLU A 130 -6.16 9.07 3.16
C GLU A 130 -7.28 9.84 2.42
N SER A 131 -7.28 9.81 1.09
CA SER A 131 -8.16 10.61 0.22
C SER A 131 -9.13 9.76 -0.61
N VAL A 132 -9.93 8.96 0.10
CA VAL A 132 -10.81 7.91 -0.44
C VAL A 132 -12.24 8.09 0.06
#